data_AF-A0A4S4LJ08-F1
#
_entry.id   AF-A0A4S4LJ08-F1
#
_cell.length_a   1.000
_cell.length_b   1.000
_cell.length_c   1.000
_cell.angle_alpha   90.00
_cell.angle_beta   90.00
_cell.angle_gamma   90.00
#
_symmetry.space_group_name_H-M   'P 1'
#
loop_
_entity.id
_entity.type
_entity.pdbx_description
1 polymer ?
#
loop_
_entity_poly.entity_id
_entity_poly.type
_entity_poly.pdbx_seq_one_letter_code
_entity_poly.pdbx_strand_id
1 'polypeptide(L)'
;MADCSAEATPLPAGGAYHRLFEPVNDAEQEMSKNEPFREILGAVNYLAIATRLDISYAVQVLDSFSNAPALRHWKALKHLL
;
A
#
# COMPACT_ATOMS: atom_id res chain seq x y z
N MET A 1 0.86 3.33 -31.87
CA MET A 1 0.84 3.79 -30.45
C MET A 1 -0.40 3.23 -29.79
N ALA A 2 -0.50 1.90 -29.71
CA ALA A 2 -1.70 1.21 -29.25
C ALA A 2 -1.32 0.41 -28.00
N ASP A 3 -2.21 0.43 -27.02
CA ASP A 3 -2.10 -0.17 -25.69
C ASP A 3 -1.37 0.66 -24.62
N CYS A 4 -1.93 1.84 -24.31
CA CYS A 4 -1.79 2.42 -22.97
C CYS A 4 -3.02 2.01 -22.15
N SER A 5 -2.97 0.83 -21.54
CA SER A 5 -3.93 0.44 -20.51
C SER A 5 -3.71 1.36 -19.32
N ALA A 6 -4.56 2.38 -19.17
CA ALA A 6 -4.54 3.25 -18.01
C ALA A 6 -5.05 2.44 -16.82
N GLU A 7 -4.18 1.65 -16.21
CA GLU A 7 -4.39 1.21 -14.84
C GLU A 7 -4.48 2.46 -13.98
N ALA A 8 -5.72 2.80 -13.65
CA ALA A 8 -6.06 4.02 -12.97
C ALA A 8 -5.47 4.00 -11.57
N THR A 9 -4.41 4.80 -11.42
CA THR A 9 -3.95 5.44 -10.17
C THR A 9 -3.53 4.50 -9.03
N PRO A 10 -2.49 4.85 -8.26
CA PRO A 10 -2.08 4.11 -7.07
C PRO A 10 -3.19 3.97 -6.01
N LEU A 11 -4.29 4.70 -6.15
CA LEU A 11 -5.53 4.48 -5.40
C LEU A 11 -6.73 4.41 -6.37
N PRO A 12 -7.54 3.33 -6.34
CA PRO A 12 -8.80 3.31 -7.07
C PRO A 12 -9.74 4.37 -6.51
N ALA A 13 -10.21 5.29 -7.35
CA ALA A 13 -11.29 6.20 -7.00
C ALA A 13 -12.56 5.39 -6.66
N GLY A 14 -13.04 5.50 -5.42
CA GLY A 14 -14.29 4.87 -4.97
C GLY A 14 -14.08 3.66 -4.04
N GLY A 15 -13.98 3.90 -2.74
CA GLY A 15 -14.27 2.88 -1.71
C GLY A 15 -13.23 1.76 -1.50
N ALA A 16 -12.13 1.70 -2.27
CA ALA A 16 -11.12 0.64 -2.12
C ALA A 16 -10.43 0.63 -0.74
N TYR A 17 -10.39 1.78 -0.04
CA TYR A 17 -9.84 1.88 1.32
C TYR A 17 -10.66 1.10 2.35
N HIS A 18 -11.97 0.92 2.13
CA HIS A 18 -12.82 0.20 3.07
C HIS A 18 -12.27 -1.20 3.34
N ARG A 19 -11.72 -1.85 2.31
CA ARG A 19 -11.13 -3.20 2.40
C ARG A 19 -9.81 -3.28 3.18
N LEU A 20 -9.16 -2.14 3.42
CA LEU A 20 -7.98 -2.05 4.29
C LEU A 20 -8.37 -1.91 5.77
N PHE A 21 -9.53 -1.31 6.05
CA PHE A 21 -10.07 -1.13 7.40
C PHE A 21 -10.94 -2.30 7.87
N GLU A 22 -11.20 -3.30 7.02
CA GLU A 22 -11.87 -4.54 7.44
C GLU A 22 -11.04 -5.29 8.48
N PRO A 23 -11.68 -5.99 9.45
CA PRO A 23 -10.96 -6.70 10.51
C PRO A 23 -10.01 -7.72 9.89
N VAL A 24 -8.72 -7.52 10.16
CA VAL A 24 -7.64 -8.42 9.74
C VAL A 24 -7.69 -9.68 10.58
N ASN A 25 -7.55 -10.83 9.94
CA ASN A 25 -7.46 -12.12 10.61
C ASN A 25 -6.05 -12.29 11.21
N ASP A 26 -5.93 -12.77 12.45
CA ASP A 26 -4.65 -12.91 13.14
C ASP A 26 -3.62 -13.74 12.35
N ALA A 27 -4.08 -14.77 11.62
CA ALA A 27 -3.22 -15.60 10.76
C ALA A 27 -2.52 -14.82 9.62
N GLU A 28 -3.17 -13.80 9.05
CA GLU A 28 -2.56 -12.97 7.99
C GLU A 28 -1.56 -11.96 8.54
N GLN A 29 -1.75 -11.55 9.81
CA GLN A 29 -0.85 -10.67 10.52
C GLN A 29 0.44 -11.40 10.92
N GLU A 30 0.35 -12.67 11.30
CA GLU A 30 1.52 -13.50 11.63
C GLU A 30 2.41 -13.77 10.41
N MET A 31 1.83 -14.01 9.23
CA MET A 31 2.61 -14.16 7.99
C MET A 31 3.31 -12.85 7.58
N SER A 32 2.66 -11.71 7.81
CA SER A 32 3.19 -10.40 7.43
C SER A 32 4.29 -9.89 8.38
N LYS A 33 4.36 -10.42 9.60
CA LYS A 33 5.40 -10.08 10.60
C LYS A 33 6.81 -10.44 10.16
N ASN A 34 6.93 -11.40 9.24
CA ASN A 34 8.23 -11.91 8.79
C ASN A 34 8.83 -11.11 7.63
N GLU A 35 8.07 -10.19 7.03
CA GLU A 35 8.54 -9.36 5.91
C GLU A 35 8.88 -7.93 6.36
N PRO A 36 9.95 -7.30 5.80
CA PRO A 36 10.41 -5.96 6.18
C PRO A 36 9.49 -4.86 5.63
N PHE A 37 8.23 -4.84 6.09
CA PHE A 37 7.20 -3.90 5.65
C PHE A 37 7.63 -2.44 5.84
N ARG A 38 8.26 -2.14 6.98
CA ARG A 38 8.66 -0.77 7.36
C ARG A 38 9.80 -0.21 6.51
N GLU A 39 10.73 -1.06 6.08
CA GLU A 39 11.84 -0.65 5.21
C GLU A 39 11.35 -0.31 3.82
N ILE A 40 10.49 -1.16 3.25
CA ILE A 40 9.88 -0.93 1.93
C ILE A 40 8.98 0.31 1.98
N LEU A 41 8.17 0.45 3.05
CA LEU A 41 7.33 1.63 3.25
C LEU A 41 8.15 2.92 3.30
N GLY A 42 9.31 2.91 3.98
CA GLY A 42 10.23 4.06 4.01
C GLY A 42 10.80 4.41 2.64
N ALA A 43 11.18 3.40 1.85
CA ALA A 43 11.67 3.60 0.48
C ALA A 43 10.57 4.17 -0.45
N VAL A 44 9.34 3.63 -0.36
CA VAL A 44 8.19 4.15 -1.12
C VAL A 44 7.84 5.56 -0.69
N ASN A 45 7.90 5.88 0.60
CA ASN A 45 7.67 7.24 1.09
C ASN A 45 8.71 8.23 0.54
N TYR A 46 9.97 7.82 0.48
CA TYR A 46 11.03 8.63 -0.11
C TYR A 46 10.77 8.91 -1.60
N LEU A 47 10.37 7.88 -2.36
CA LEU A 47 9.93 7.99 -3.76
C LEU A 47 8.72 8.93 -3.93
N ALA A 48 7.73 8.82 -3.04
CA ALA A 48 6.51 9.62 -3.06
C ALA A 48 6.83 11.12 -2.87
N ILE A 49 7.72 11.44 -1.93
CA ILE A 49 8.15 12.82 -1.67
C ILE A 49 9.00 13.35 -2.82
N ALA A 50 9.88 12.53 -3.39
CA ALA A 50 10.84 12.97 -4.41
C ALA A 50 10.24 13.15 -5.81
N THR A 51 9.24 12.35 -6.19
CA THR A 51 8.86 12.23 -7.60
C THR A 51 7.36 12.33 -7.88
N ARG A 52 6.48 11.89 -6.96
CA ARG A 52 5.03 11.81 -7.20
C ARG A 52 4.20 11.90 -5.92
N LEU A 53 3.59 13.06 -5.71
CA LEU A 53 2.64 13.30 -4.62
C LEU A 53 1.35 12.45 -4.71
N ASP A 54 1.08 11.89 -5.89
CA ASP A 54 -0.07 11.00 -6.17
C ASP A 54 -0.05 9.71 -5.34
N ILE A 55 1.16 9.24 -4.99
CA ILE A 55 1.40 8.04 -4.18
C ILE A 55 1.42 8.37 -2.68
N SER A 56 1.74 9.63 -2.33
CA SER A 56 1.98 10.06 -0.94
C SER A 56 0.77 9.83 -0.03
N TYR A 57 -0.45 9.99 -0.54
CA TYR A 57 -1.67 9.71 0.23
C TYR A 57 -1.80 8.22 0.57
N ALA A 58 -1.54 7.32 -0.38
CA ALA A 58 -1.62 5.87 -0.13
C ALA A 58 -0.58 5.41 0.89
N VAL A 59 0.64 5.95 0.81
CA VAL A 59 1.72 5.64 1.75
C VAL A 59 1.36 6.06 3.17
N GLN A 60 0.77 7.24 3.35
CA GLN A 60 0.33 7.70 4.67
C GLN A 60 -0.78 6.82 5.25
N VAL A 61 -1.69 6.32 4.41
CA VAL A 61 -2.71 5.34 4.84
C VAL A 61 -2.04 4.03 5.26
N LEU A 62 -1.06 3.52 4.50
CA LEU A 62 -0.33 2.29 4.83
C LEU A 62 0.56 2.43 6.08
N ASP A 63 1.11 3.62 6.33
CA ASP A 63 1.90 3.92 7.54
C ASP A 63 1.07 3.76 8.82
N SER A 64 -0.22 4.10 8.76
CA SER A 64 -1.16 3.90 9.88
C SER A 64 -1.32 2.41 10.25
N PHE A 65 -1.04 1.49 9.32
CA PHE A 65 -1.07 0.03 9.54
C PHE A 65 0.31 -0.59 9.82
N SER A 66 1.37 0.22 9.96
CA SER A 66 2.76 -0.23 10.18
C SER A 66 2.95 -1.02 11.49
N ASN A 67 2.07 -0.81 12.47
CA ASN A 67 2.07 -1.57 13.74
C ASN A 67 1.54 -3.01 13.58
N ALA A 68 0.69 -3.24 12.60
CA ALA A 68 -0.03 -4.50 12.39
C ALA A 68 -0.30 -4.71 10.87
N PRO A 69 0.75 -4.92 10.07
CA PRO A 69 0.57 -5.13 8.64
C PRO A 69 -0.13 -6.46 8.38
N ALA A 70 -0.94 -6.49 7.33
CA ALA A 70 -1.64 -7.68 6.86
C ALA A 70 -1.29 -7.92 5.39
N LEU A 71 -1.58 -9.13 4.90
CA LEU A 71 -1.31 -9.52 3.50
C LEU A 71 -1.92 -8.56 2.48
N ARG A 72 -3.08 -7.97 2.78
CA ARG A 72 -3.74 -6.96 1.92
C ARG A 72 -2.95 -5.64 1.88
N HIS A 73 -2.42 -5.19 3.01
CA HIS A 73 -1.55 -4.01 3.09
C HIS A 73 -0.27 -4.24 2.30
N TRP A 74 0.30 -5.44 2.38
CA TRP A 74 1.46 -5.83 1.58
C TRP A 74 1.14 -5.84 0.09
N LYS A 75 0.00 -6.41 -0.31
CA LYS A 75 -0.44 -6.41 -1.71
C LYS A 75 -0.65 -5.00 -2.25
N ALA A 76 -1.19 -4.09 -1.44
CA ALA A 76 -1.31 -2.67 -1.79
C ALA A 76 0.06 -2.00 -1.94
N LEU A 77 1.00 -2.30 -1.04
CA LEU A 77 2.37 -1.79 -1.12
C LEU A 77 3.11 -2.30 -2.36
N LYS A 78 2.92 -3.57 -2.75
CA LYS A 78 3.43 -4.12 -4.03
C LYS A 78 2.82 -3.47 -5.25
N HIS A 79 1.56 -3.06 -5.17
CA HIS A 79 0.88 -2.41 -6.29
C HIS A 79 1.32 -0.95 -6.47
N LEU A 80 1.82 -0.35 -5.39
CA LEU A 80 2.33 1.01 -5.36
C LEU A 80 3.75 1.19 -5.90
N LEU A 81 4.51 0.09 -5.98
CA LEU A 81 5.91 0.04 -6.39
C LEU A 81 6.02 -0.51 -7.81
#